data_AF-A0A2A3YNJ4-F1
#
_entry.id   AF-A0A2A3YNJ4-F1
#
_cell.length_a   1.000
_cell.length_b   1.000
_cell.length_c   1.000
_cell.angle_alpha   90.00
_cell.angle_beta   90.00
_cell.angle_gamma   90.00
#
_symmetry.space_group_name_H-M   'P 1'
#
loop_
_entity.id
_entity.type
_entity.pdbx_description
1 polymer ?
#
loop_
_entity_poly.entity_id
_entity_poly.type
_entity_poly.pdbx_seq_one_letter_code
_entity_poly.pdbx_strand_id
1 'polypeptide(L)'
;MPDLDRDAKPGVERVGAPGEAAGEVHEERREPRWPATWIRALLPSAVLACLEPGPLHGYGIGRALNTRGFGSPKGGSLYPVLGKLEDSGAITAQWVPGPSGPARRQYTLTPAGSTQLTQERAALAELTAALSSASTGSAEVDTAVLGAAAPDTAAALDTAAPDTVEGVSPHAL
;
A
#
# COMPACT_ATOMS: atom_id res chain seq x y z
N MET A 1 -50.35 16.04 -6.29
CA MET A 1 -49.17 16.76 -5.77
C MET A 1 -48.31 15.77 -5.00
N PRO A 2 -46.98 15.85 -5.14
CA PRO A 2 -46.02 14.79 -4.88
C PRO A 2 -45.50 14.83 -3.44
N ASP A 3 -44.97 13.71 -2.94
CA ASP A 3 -44.05 13.74 -1.81
C ASP A 3 -42.76 13.00 -2.22
N LEU A 4 -41.71 13.80 -2.38
CA LEU A 4 -40.33 13.35 -2.45
C LEU A 4 -39.96 12.78 -1.08
N ASP A 5 -39.21 11.68 -1.02
CA ASP A 5 -37.79 11.73 -0.63
C ASP A 5 -37.25 10.30 -0.44
N ARG A 6 -36.20 10.03 -1.24
CA ARG A 6 -34.96 9.37 -0.83
C ARG A 6 -35.05 8.07 -0.04
N ASP A 7 -34.64 7.01 -0.74
CA ASP A 7 -33.77 5.96 -0.22
C ASP A 7 -32.73 6.52 0.77
N ALA A 8 -33.11 6.50 2.05
CA ALA A 8 -32.26 6.85 3.16
C ALA A 8 -31.28 5.68 3.36
N LYS A 9 -30.00 5.92 3.03
CA LYS A 9 -28.90 5.09 3.53
C LYS A 9 -29.07 4.97 5.05
N PRO A 10 -29.07 3.75 5.65
CA PRO A 10 -29.13 3.63 7.10
C PRO A 10 -27.95 4.37 7.71
N GLY A 11 -28.27 5.18 8.72
CA GLY A 11 -27.40 6.20 9.31
C GLY A 11 -26.01 5.66 9.62
N VAL A 12 -25.02 6.27 8.95
CA VAL A 12 -23.61 6.16 9.34
C VAL A 12 -23.45 7.05 10.57
N GLU A 13 -23.79 6.51 11.73
CA GLU A 13 -23.47 7.12 13.01
C GLU A 13 -21.94 7.28 13.07
N ARG A 14 -21.49 8.54 13.12
CA ARG A 14 -20.08 8.89 13.29
C ARG A 14 -19.67 8.57 14.73
N VAL A 15 -19.46 7.29 15.01
CA VAL A 15 -18.85 6.83 16.26
C VAL A 15 -17.37 7.18 16.20
N GLY A 16 -16.96 8.07 17.10
CA GLY A 16 -15.61 8.59 17.18
C GLY A 16 -14.54 7.53 17.40
N ALA A 17 -13.34 7.79 16.89
CA ALA A 17 -12.13 7.40 17.61
C ALA A 17 -12.09 8.18 18.94
N PRO A 18 -11.53 7.69 20.07
CA PRO A 18 -10.50 6.65 20.19
C PRO A 18 -10.82 5.56 21.25
N GLY A 19 -10.03 4.49 21.29
CA GLY A 19 -10.24 3.36 22.20
C GLY A 19 -9.03 2.43 22.25
N GLU A 20 -7.94 3.00 22.74
CA GLU A 20 -6.78 2.34 23.34
C GLU A 20 -7.19 1.16 24.24
N ALA A 21 -6.46 0.04 24.14
CA ALA A 21 -6.47 -1.17 24.99
C ALA A 21 -6.71 -2.48 24.22
N ALA A 22 -5.72 -2.88 23.41
CA ALA A 22 -5.46 -4.29 23.17
C ALA A 22 -3.94 -4.48 23.22
N GLY A 23 -3.43 -4.67 24.44
CA GLY A 23 -2.10 -5.20 24.77
C GLY A 23 -0.93 -4.60 23.99
N GLU A 24 -0.13 -3.78 24.66
CA GLU A 24 1.27 -3.59 24.30
C GLU A 24 2.02 -4.92 24.49
N VAL A 25 1.81 -5.85 23.55
CA VAL A 25 2.93 -6.63 23.07
C VAL A 25 3.79 -5.63 22.32
N HIS A 26 4.91 -5.24 22.93
CA HIS A 26 6.03 -4.66 22.22
C HIS A 26 6.54 -5.73 21.24
N GLU A 27 5.77 -5.96 20.18
CA GLU A 27 6.14 -6.82 19.07
C GLU A 27 7.39 -6.19 18.48
N GLU A 28 8.48 -6.95 18.53
CA GLU A 28 9.80 -6.53 18.09
C GLU A 28 9.67 -5.99 16.66
N ARG A 29 9.71 -4.66 16.54
CA ARG A 29 9.50 -3.98 15.27
C ARG A 29 10.67 -4.36 14.38
N ARG A 30 10.44 -5.32 13.49
CA ARG A 30 11.45 -5.72 12.53
C ARG A 30 11.65 -4.57 11.58
N GLU A 31 12.91 -4.18 11.45
CA GLU A 31 13.31 -3.27 10.40
C GLU A 31 12.93 -3.89 9.06
N PRO A 32 12.39 -3.10 8.10
CA PRO A 32 12.12 -3.60 6.77
C PRO A 32 13.38 -4.23 6.17
N ARG A 33 13.23 -5.44 5.62
CA ARG A 33 14.34 -6.16 4.98
C ARG A 33 14.77 -5.51 3.65
N TRP A 34 13.90 -4.69 3.06
CA TRP A 34 14.05 -4.13 1.71
C TRP A 34 13.94 -2.60 1.72
N PRO A 35 14.50 -1.92 0.69
CA PRO A 35 14.35 -0.49 0.52
C PRO A 35 12.87 -0.04 0.54
N ALA A 36 12.61 1.13 1.11
CA ALA A 36 11.25 1.67 1.24
C ALA A 36 10.51 1.80 -0.12
N THR A 37 11.25 2.04 -1.20
CA THR A 37 10.71 2.07 -2.57
C THR A 37 10.14 0.73 -3.00
N TRP A 38 10.83 -0.38 -2.69
CA TRP A 38 10.40 -1.74 -3.01
C TRP A 38 9.19 -2.12 -2.16
N ILE A 39 9.23 -1.80 -0.86
CA ILE A 39 8.09 -2.03 0.03
C ILE A 39 6.87 -1.29 -0.48
N ARG A 40 6.98 0.00 -0.81
CA ARG A 40 5.86 0.78 -1.31
C ARG A 40 5.29 0.22 -2.62
N ALA A 41 6.15 -0.24 -3.53
CA ALA A 41 5.74 -0.83 -4.80
C ALA A 41 5.04 -2.20 -4.61
N LEU A 42 5.55 -3.03 -3.72
CA LEU A 42 5.10 -4.42 -3.52
C LEU A 42 4.08 -4.59 -2.38
N LEU A 43 3.77 -3.52 -1.64
CA LEU A 43 2.82 -3.57 -0.54
C LEU A 43 1.45 -4.11 -0.94
N PRO A 44 0.85 -3.73 -2.10
CA PRO A 44 -0.42 -4.29 -2.54
C PRO A 44 -0.35 -5.82 -2.72
N SER A 45 0.65 -6.31 -3.46
CA SER A 45 0.90 -7.73 -3.68
C SER A 45 1.13 -8.49 -2.37
N ALA A 46 1.85 -7.87 -1.43
CA ALA A 46 2.11 -8.43 -0.12
C ALA A 46 0.82 -8.58 0.70
N VAL A 47 -0.07 -7.58 0.66
CA VAL A 47 -1.39 -7.63 1.31
C VAL A 47 -2.24 -8.75 0.71
N LEU A 48 -2.31 -8.87 -0.62
CA LEU A 48 -3.03 -9.95 -1.28
C LEU A 48 -2.49 -11.32 -0.85
N ALA A 49 -1.16 -11.47 -0.80
CA ALA A 49 -0.52 -12.69 -0.35
C ALA A 49 -0.75 -13.01 1.14
N CYS A 50 -1.04 -12.01 1.98
CA CYS A 50 -1.44 -12.23 3.37
C CYS A 50 -2.87 -12.76 3.50
N LEU A 51 -3.75 -12.47 2.53
CA LEU A 51 -5.15 -12.88 2.52
C LEU A 51 -5.40 -14.22 1.81
N GLU A 52 -4.40 -14.77 1.12
CA GLU A 52 -4.46 -16.08 0.45
C GLU A 52 -4.84 -17.25 1.38
N PRO A 53 -4.32 -17.34 2.63
CA PRO A 53 -4.70 -18.42 3.55
C PRO A 53 -6.12 -18.26 4.12
N GLY A 54 -6.70 -17.06 4.04
CA GLY A 54 -8.00 -16.76 4.62
C GLY A 54 -8.18 -15.29 5.00
N PRO A 55 -9.41 -14.92 5.41
CA PRO A 55 -9.78 -13.54 5.65
C PRO A 55 -9.16 -12.99 6.94
N LEU A 56 -8.66 -11.75 6.90
CA LEU A 56 -7.95 -11.11 8.00
C LEU A 56 -8.47 -9.70 8.30
N HIS A 57 -8.36 -9.28 9.56
CA HIS A 57 -8.57 -7.89 9.95
C HIS A 57 -7.31 -7.06 9.68
N GLY A 58 -7.44 -5.73 9.58
CA GLY A 58 -6.32 -4.82 9.29
C GLY A 58 -5.09 -5.02 10.20
N TYR A 59 -5.29 -5.26 11.50
CA TYR A 59 -4.21 -5.60 12.43
C TYR A 59 -3.53 -6.93 12.08
N GLY A 60 -4.29 -7.96 11.72
CA GLY A 60 -3.76 -9.26 11.31
C GLY A 60 -2.92 -9.17 10.04
N ILE A 61 -3.35 -8.35 9.08
CA ILE A 61 -2.57 -8.05 7.86
C ILE A 61 -1.26 -7.36 8.23
N GLY A 62 -1.29 -6.34 9.09
CA GLY A 62 -0.09 -5.66 9.57
C GLY A 62 0.91 -6.61 10.23
N ARG A 63 0.44 -7.54 11.08
CA ARG A 63 1.31 -8.57 11.67
C ARG A 63 1.89 -9.52 10.62
N ALA A 64 1.07 -9.99 9.69
CA ALA A 64 1.53 -10.89 8.63
C ALA A 64 2.59 -10.24 7.74
N LEU A 65 2.46 -8.95 7.44
CA LEU A 65 3.45 -8.17 6.70
C LEU A 65 4.77 -8.05 7.49
N ASN A 66 4.69 -7.79 8.80
CA ASN A 66 5.86 -7.72 9.67
C ASN A 66 6.64 -9.05 9.68
N THR A 67 5.95 -10.18 9.82
CA THR A 67 6.57 -11.52 9.77
C THR A 67 7.24 -11.80 8.42
N ARG A 68 6.71 -11.24 7.32
CA ARG A 68 7.24 -11.41 5.95
C ARG A 68 8.38 -10.45 5.60
N GLY A 69 8.81 -9.57 6.51
CA GLY A 69 9.94 -8.67 6.30
C GLY A 69 9.59 -7.33 5.63
N PHE A 70 8.30 -7.03 5.44
CA PHE A 70 7.82 -5.70 5.00
C PHE A 70 7.87 -4.65 6.12
N GLY A 71 8.34 -5.04 7.30
CA GLY A 71 8.31 -4.25 8.52
C GLY A 71 6.89 -4.06 9.04
N SER A 72 6.72 -3.12 9.97
CA SER A 72 5.41 -2.72 10.48
C SER A 72 4.95 -1.44 9.77
N PRO A 73 4.29 -1.53 8.60
CA PRO A 73 3.74 -0.34 7.95
C PRO A 73 2.73 0.28 8.91
N LYS A 74 2.97 1.55 9.29
CA LYS A 74 2.02 2.33 10.09
C LYS A 74 0.64 2.31 9.41
N GLY A 75 -0.42 2.48 10.18
CA GLY A 75 -1.79 2.58 9.64
C GLY A 75 -1.91 3.56 8.45
N GLY A 76 -1.11 4.63 8.45
CA GLY A 76 -1.04 5.61 7.36
C GLY A 76 -0.63 5.07 5.99
N SER A 77 0.05 3.93 5.89
CA SER A 77 0.43 3.32 4.59
C SER A 77 -0.44 2.12 4.23
N LEU A 78 -0.93 1.38 5.22
CA LEU A 78 -1.72 0.17 4.99
C LEU A 78 -3.16 0.46 4.55
N TYR A 79 -3.86 1.38 5.22
CA TYR A 79 -5.26 1.67 4.92
C TYR A 79 -5.50 2.27 3.53
N PRO A 80 -4.65 3.18 3.00
CA PRO A 80 -4.78 3.64 1.62
C PRO A 80 -4.62 2.51 0.60
N VAL A 81 -3.73 1.54 0.87
CA VAL A 81 -3.55 0.37 0.00
C VAL A 81 -4.76 -0.56 0.06
N LEU A 82 -5.30 -0.80 1.25
CA LEU A 82 -6.54 -1.58 1.42
C LEU A 82 -7.70 -0.93 0.67
N GLY A 83 -7.85 0.40 0.77
CA GLY A 83 -8.87 1.14 0.01
C GLY A 83 -8.71 0.96 -1.49
N LYS A 84 -7.49 1.10 -2.03
CA LYS A 84 -7.24 0.90 -3.47
C LYS A 84 -7.53 -0.53 -3.95
N LEU A 85 -7.19 -1.53 -3.14
CA LEU A 85 -7.46 -2.93 -3.46
C LEU A 85 -8.96 -3.26 -3.38
N GLU A 86 -9.69 -2.60 -2.48
CA GLU A 86 -11.14 -2.69 -2.38
C GLU A 86 -11.79 -2.03 -3.61
N ASP A 87 -11.35 -0.83 -3.98
CA ASP A 87 -11.82 -0.09 -5.16
C ASP A 87 -11.55 -0.85 -6.47
N SER A 88 -10.43 -1.56 -6.57
CA SER A 88 -10.09 -2.39 -7.74
C SER A 88 -10.79 -3.75 -7.75
N GLY A 89 -11.55 -4.09 -6.70
CA GLY A 89 -12.21 -5.39 -6.56
C GLY A 89 -11.28 -6.57 -6.28
N ALA A 90 -10.01 -6.30 -5.94
CA ALA A 90 -9.05 -7.34 -5.58
C ALA A 90 -9.30 -7.92 -4.18
N ILE A 91 -9.92 -7.14 -3.29
CA ILE A 91 -10.39 -7.59 -1.97
C ILE A 91 -11.83 -7.14 -1.73
N THR A 92 -12.52 -7.80 -0.83
CA THR A 92 -13.78 -7.32 -0.23
C THR A 92 -13.58 -6.99 1.24
N ALA A 93 -14.25 -5.95 1.72
CA ALA A 93 -14.26 -5.59 3.14
C ALA A 93 -15.67 -5.78 3.71
N GLN A 94 -15.77 -6.44 4.86
CA GLN A 94 -17.02 -6.65 5.57
C GLN A 94 -16.86 -6.26 7.03
N TRP A 95 -17.87 -5.61 7.61
CA TRP A 95 -17.91 -5.34 9.04
C TRP A 95 -18.39 -6.58 9.77
N VAL A 96 -17.53 -7.13 10.64
CA VAL A 96 -17.86 -8.31 11.43
C VAL A 96 -17.93 -7.93 12.91
N PRO A 97 -19.03 -8.28 13.60
CA PRO A 97 -19.17 -8.00 15.03
C PRO A 97 -18.07 -8.73 15.81
N GLY A 98 -17.40 -8.02 16.70
CA GLY A 98 -16.40 -8.61 17.58
C GLY A 98 -17.07 -9.47 18.68
N PRO A 99 -16.40 -10.51 19.20
CA PRO A 99 -16.96 -11.36 20.26
C PRO A 99 -17.25 -10.61 21.57
N SER A 100 -16.59 -9.47 21.80
CA SER A 100 -16.83 -8.59 22.96
C SER A 100 -16.29 -7.18 22.68
N GLY A 101 -16.61 -6.62 21.51
CA GLY A 101 -16.05 -5.33 21.10
C GLY A 101 -16.65 -4.76 19.82
N PRO A 102 -16.21 -3.54 19.41
CA PRO A 102 -16.73 -2.87 18.24
C PRO A 102 -16.53 -3.71 16.98
N ALA A 103 -17.43 -3.55 16.02
CA ALA A 103 -17.31 -4.21 14.72
C ALA A 103 -15.95 -3.89 14.09
N ARG A 104 -15.33 -4.89 13.47
CA ARG A 104 -14.03 -4.76 12.81
C ARG A 104 -14.16 -5.06 11.33
N ARG A 105 -13.45 -4.30 10.49
CA ARG A 105 -13.34 -4.63 9.07
C ARG A 105 -12.50 -5.88 8.89
N GLN A 106 -13.11 -6.91 8.34
CA GLN A 106 -12.48 -8.11 7.85
C GLN A 106 -12.31 -7.99 6.33
N TYR A 107 -11.12 -8.28 5.84
CA TYR A 107 -10.78 -8.25 4.43
C TYR A 107 -10.66 -9.68 3.91
N THR A 108 -11.17 -9.91 2.71
CA THR A 108 -11.16 -11.21 2.04
C THR A 108 -10.61 -11.07 0.62
N LEU A 109 -9.74 -11.98 0.21
CA LEU A 109 -9.21 -12.03 -1.15
C LEU A 109 -10.32 -12.46 -2.13
N THR A 110 -10.47 -11.76 -3.25
CA THR A 110 -11.41 -12.15 -4.31
C THR A 110 -10.74 -13.04 -5.37
N PRO A 111 -11.51 -13.73 -6.23
CA PRO A 111 -10.94 -14.43 -7.38
C PRO A 111 -10.14 -13.51 -8.31
N ALA A 112 -10.58 -12.26 -8.48
CA ALA A 112 -9.85 -11.25 -9.26
C ALA A 112 -8.51 -10.90 -8.60
N GLY A 113 -8.50 -10.67 -7.28
CA GLY A 113 -7.26 -10.41 -6.53
C GLY A 113 -6.30 -11.59 -6.52
N SER A 114 -6.81 -12.83 -6.46
CA SER A 114 -5.99 -14.04 -6.59
C SER A 114 -5.34 -14.14 -7.97
N THR A 115 -6.10 -13.85 -9.04
CA THR A 115 -5.57 -13.82 -10.41
C THR A 115 -4.50 -12.75 -10.57
N GLN A 116 -4.76 -11.54 -10.07
CA GLN A 116 -3.80 -10.43 -10.07
C GLN A 116 -2.50 -10.83 -9.35
N LEU A 117 -2.61 -11.43 -8.16
CA LEU A 117 -1.44 -11.86 -7.39
C LEU A 117 -0.62 -12.92 -8.13
N THR A 118 -1.28 -13.87 -8.81
CA THR A 118 -0.57 -14.87 -9.64
C THR A 118 0.19 -14.22 -10.79
N GLN A 119 -0.41 -13.25 -11.48
CA GLN A 119 0.24 -12.51 -12.57
C GLN A 119 1.43 -11.69 -12.05
N GLU A 120 1.27 -10.98 -10.94
CA GLU A 120 2.34 -10.20 -10.31
C GLU A 120 3.51 -11.10 -9.88
N ARG A 121 3.23 -12.29 -9.33
CA ARG A 121 4.27 -13.29 -8.98
C ARG A 121 5.06 -13.75 -10.20
N ALA A 122 4.38 -14.00 -11.31
CA ALA A 122 5.04 -14.39 -12.56
C ALA A 122 5.96 -13.27 -13.07
N ALA A 123 5.45 -12.04 -13.14
CA ALA A 123 6.24 -10.87 -13.57
C ALA A 123 7.45 -10.60 -12.66
N LEU A 124 7.30 -10.78 -11.34
CA LEU A 124 8.41 -10.67 -10.38
C LEU A 124 9.47 -11.76 -10.57
N ALA A 125 9.06 -12.98 -10.90
CA ALA A 125 9.98 -14.07 -11.20
C ALA A 125 10.77 -13.78 -12.49
N GLU A 126 10.10 -13.29 -13.53
CA GLU A 126 10.73 -12.86 -14.78
C GLU A 126 11.72 -11.71 -14.56
N LEU A 127 11.32 -10.67 -13.80
CA LEU A 127 12.20 -9.56 -13.44
C LEU A 127 13.45 -10.04 -12.69
N THR A 128 13.27 -10.94 -11.71
CA THR A 128 14.37 -11.51 -10.92
C THR A 128 15.30 -12.33 -11.81
N ALA A 129 14.76 -13.11 -12.75
CA ALA A 129 15.54 -13.88 -13.71
C ALA A 129 16.34 -12.96 -14.65
N ALA A 130 15.73 -11.91 -15.18
CA ALA A 130 16.40 -10.92 -16.03
C ALA A 130 17.57 -10.25 -15.30
N LEU A 131 17.35 -9.75 -14.07
CA LEU A 131 18.39 -9.12 -13.25
C LEU A 131 19.52 -10.10 -12.88
N SER A 132 19.20 -11.38 -12.66
CA SER A 132 20.20 -12.41 -12.35
C SER A 132 21.03 -12.80 -13.59
N SER A 133 20.39 -12.92 -14.76
CA SER A 133 21.05 -13.27 -16.02
C SER A 133 22.04 -12.20 -16.50
N ALA A 134 21.80 -10.93 -16.18
CA ALA A 134 22.70 -9.83 -16.48
C ALA A 134 24.06 -9.92 -15.74
N SER A 135 24.17 -10.74 -14.70
CA SER A 135 25.41 -10.91 -13.93
C SER A 135 26.43 -11.88 -14.57
N THR A 136 26.11 -12.52 -15.69
CA THR A 136 26.99 -13.49 -16.36
C THR A 136 27.69 -12.94 -17.61
N GLY A 137 27.46 -11.68 -18.00
CA GLY A 137 27.92 -11.14 -19.29
C GLY A 137 28.91 -9.96 -19.22
N SER A 138 30.09 -10.15 -18.62
CA SER A 138 31.28 -9.35 -18.98
C SER A 138 32.06 -10.07 -20.08
N ALA A 139 31.46 -10.15 -21.27
CA ALA A 139 32.00 -10.55 -22.58
C ALA A 139 30.76 -10.95 -23.41
N GLU A 140 30.31 -10.29 -24.46
CA GLU A 140 30.92 -9.32 -25.37
C GLU A 140 29.83 -8.31 -25.77
N VAL A 141 30.23 -7.06 -25.98
CA VAL A 141 29.34 -6.00 -26.46
C VAL A 141 29.12 -6.21 -27.96
N ASP A 142 28.00 -6.83 -28.34
CA ASP A 142 27.55 -6.77 -29.74
C ASP A 142 26.80 -5.45 -29.94
N THR A 143 27.56 -4.46 -30.41
CA THR A 143 27.08 -3.11 -30.70
C THR A 143 26.33 -3.13 -32.04
N ALA A 144 25.09 -3.61 -32.06
CA ALA A 144 24.22 -3.42 -33.22
C ALA A 144 22.73 -3.62 -32.88
N VAL A 145 22.08 -2.55 -32.45
CA VAL A 145 20.90 -1.96 -33.14
C VAL A 145 20.37 -0.81 -32.30
N LEU A 146 20.66 0.40 -32.77
CA LEU A 146 19.85 1.59 -32.53
C LEU A 146 18.61 1.46 -33.43
N GLY A 147 17.43 1.39 -32.81
CA GLY A 147 16.13 1.44 -33.46
C GLY A 147 15.13 2.07 -32.51
N ALA A 148 14.94 3.37 -32.65
CA ALA A 148 14.22 4.29 -31.77
C ALA A 148 12.76 3.92 -31.44
N ALA A 149 12.36 4.17 -30.19
CA ALA A 149 11.19 5.01 -29.84
C ALA A 149 11.05 5.11 -28.30
N ALA A 150 11.57 6.19 -27.72
CA ALA A 150 11.22 6.61 -26.37
C ALA A 150 9.84 7.31 -26.38
N PRO A 151 9.08 7.23 -25.28
CA PRO A 151 8.36 8.40 -24.82
C PRO A 151 9.16 9.09 -23.70
N ASP A 152 9.70 10.26 -24.07
CA ASP A 152 9.73 11.48 -23.25
C ASP A 152 8.51 11.55 -22.30
N THR A 153 8.59 11.93 -21.03
CA THR A 153 9.43 12.95 -20.39
C THR A 153 9.53 12.66 -18.89
N ALA A 154 10.74 12.79 -18.35
CA ALA A 154 10.98 13.10 -16.95
C ALA A 154 11.01 14.63 -16.76
N ALA A 155 10.24 15.13 -15.80
CA ALA A 155 10.43 16.43 -15.15
C ALA A 155 9.68 16.35 -13.81
N ALA A 156 10.19 16.71 -12.65
CA ALA A 156 11.52 17.12 -12.23
C ALA A 156 11.56 16.84 -10.70
N LEU A 157 12.69 16.34 -10.20
CA LEU A 157 13.03 16.38 -8.78
C LEU A 157 14.28 17.26 -8.72
N ASP A 158 14.13 18.49 -8.25
CA ASP A 158 15.25 19.29 -7.79
C ASP A 158 14.98 19.77 -6.36
N THR A 159 16.08 19.94 -5.65
CA THR A 159 16.31 19.78 -4.23
C THR A 159 16.48 21.13 -3.53
N ALA A 160 16.34 21.10 -2.20
CA ALA A 160 16.90 22.02 -1.21
C ALA A 160 16.22 23.39 -0.97
N ALA A 161 15.73 23.53 0.27
CA ALA A 161 15.91 24.73 1.09
C ALA A 161 17.37 24.80 1.59
N PRO A 162 17.91 25.97 1.99
CA PRO A 162 17.68 26.39 3.38
C PRO A 162 17.67 27.92 3.68
N ASP A 163 17.19 28.19 4.90
CA ASP A 163 17.54 29.26 5.89
C ASP A 163 17.07 30.72 5.76
N THR A 164 16.27 31.13 6.77
CA THR A 164 16.30 32.32 7.67
C THR A 164 17.21 33.52 7.27
N VAL A 165 16.92 34.82 7.46
CA VAL A 165 16.35 35.62 8.57
C VAL A 165 16.00 37.05 8.09
N GLU A 166 15.09 37.72 8.82
CA GLU A 166 14.99 39.17 9.13
C GLU A 166 14.77 40.25 8.05
N GLY A 167 13.85 41.18 8.34
CA GLY A 167 13.70 42.45 7.60
C GLY A 167 12.45 43.25 7.99
N VAL A 168 12.63 44.18 8.91
CA VAL A 168 11.64 45.10 9.52
C VAL A 168 11.23 46.27 8.60
N SER A 169 9.92 46.56 8.54
CA SER A 169 9.23 47.89 8.30
C SER A 169 9.39 48.63 6.93
N PRO A 170 8.66 49.74 6.59
CA PRO A 170 7.51 50.43 7.22
C PRO A 170 6.33 50.89 6.27
N HIS A 171 5.20 51.30 6.89
CA HIS A 171 4.29 52.44 6.58
C HIS A 171 3.22 52.48 5.44
N ALA A 172 2.25 53.38 5.69
CA ALA A 172 1.09 53.88 4.93
C ALA A 172 -0.21 53.07 5.08
N LEU A 173 -1.37 53.62 5.45
CA LEU A 173 -1.82 55.01 5.69
C LEU A 173 -3.10 54.94 6.55
#